data_AF-A0A8C3DAJ1-F1
#
_entry.id   AF-A0A8C3DAJ1-F1
#
_cell.length_a   1.000
_cell.length_b   1.000
_cell.length_c   1.000
_cell.angle_alpha   90.00
_cell.angle_beta   90.00
_cell.angle_gamma   90.00
#
_symmetry.space_group_name_H-M   'P 1'
#
loop_
_entity.id
_entity.type
_entity.pdbx_description
1 polymer ?
#
loop_
_entity_poly.entity_id
_entity_poly.type
_entity_poly.pdbx_seq_one_letter_code
_entity_poly.pdbx_strand_id
1 'polypeptide(L)' 'MRGFQRGSQLLAAALRISRVPRAQLRSSPPEHPLSAGEQAIALTVMFTSFLLPTAWVLANIHHYRSRPE' A
#
# COMPACT_ATOMS: atom_id res chain seq x y z
N MET A 1 38.94 20.12 10.42
CA MET A 1 37.54 19.86 10.04
C MET A 1 37.35 19.31 8.60
N ARG A 2 38.39 18.72 7.97
CA ARG A 2 38.32 18.22 6.57
C ARG A 2 37.76 16.79 6.44
N GLY A 3 37.78 16.00 7.51
CA GLY A 3 37.26 14.63 7.50
C GLY A 3 35.74 14.57 7.37
N PHE A 4 35.04 15.50 8.03
CA PHE A 4 33.57 15.59 7.97
C PHE A 4 33.07 15.97 6.57
N GLN A 5 33.79 16.87 5.87
CA GLN A 5 33.50 17.22 4.48
C GLN A 5 33.69 16.06 3.50
N ARG A 6 34.70 15.21 3.71
CA ARG A 6 34.89 14.02 2.86
C ARG A 6 33.81 12.97 3.12
N GLY A 7 33.46 12.74 4.39
CA GLY A 7 32.37 11.86 4.76
C GLY A 7 31.04 12.30 4.16
N SER A 8 30.72 13.59 4.23
CA SER A 8 29.49 14.14 3.65
C SER A 8 29.48 14.10 2.11
N GLN A 9 30.63 14.24 1.45
CA GLN A 9 30.76 14.09 0.00
C GLN A 9 30.53 12.65 -0.46
N LEU A 10 31.01 11.65 0.29
CA LEU A 10 30.76 10.25 0.00
C LEU A 10 29.30 9.86 0.24
N LEU A 11 28.69 10.36 1.32
CA LEU A 11 27.25 10.22 1.58
C LEU A 11 26.42 10.91 0.48
N ALA A 12 26.81 12.11 0.05
CA ALA A 12 26.17 12.80 -1.06
C ALA A 12 26.33 12.03 -2.39
N ALA A 13 27.46 11.34 -2.60
CA ALA A 13 27.67 10.49 -3.77
C ALA A 13 26.86 9.18 -3.71
N ALA A 14 26.68 8.59 -2.52
CA ALA A 14 25.83 7.42 -2.33
C ALA A 14 24.33 7.75 -2.42
N LEU A 15 23.93 8.95 -1.96
CA LEU A 15 22.56 9.47 -2.06
C LEU A 15 22.24 10.07 -3.44
N ARG A 16 23.23 10.24 -4.32
CA ARG A 16 22.97 10.44 -5.75
C ARG A 16 22.41 9.13 -6.29
N ILE A 17 21.10 8.99 -6.16
CA ILE A 17 20.26 7.98 -6.80
C ILE A 17 20.84 7.75 -8.18
N SER A 18 21.38 6.55 -8.39
CA SER A 18 21.89 6.14 -9.70
C SER A 18 20.70 6.31 -10.65
N ARG A 19 20.76 7.33 -11.51
CA ARG A 19 19.78 7.51 -12.59
C ARG A 19 20.07 6.42 -13.62
N VAL A 20 19.77 5.18 -13.25
CA VAL A 20 19.67 4.08 -14.19
C VAL A 20 18.62 4.51 -15.21
N PRO A 21 18.84 4.31 -16.52
CA PRO A 21 17.80 4.54 -17.50
C PRO A 21 16.56 3.81 -17.01
N ARG A 22 15.49 4.54 -16.71
CA ARG A 22 14.19 3.91 -16.47
C ARG A 22 13.94 3.10 -17.73
N ALA A 23 13.90 1.77 -17.62
CA ALA A 23 13.44 0.93 -18.71
C ALA A 23 12.14 1.57 -19.21
N GLN A 24 12.03 1.79 -20.53
CA GLN A 24 10.81 2.34 -21.11
C GLN A 24 9.71 1.28 -21.01
N LEU A 25 9.19 1.09 -19.79
CA LEU A 25 8.10 0.18 -19.49
C LEU A 25 6.85 0.80 -20.09
N ARG A 26 6.55 0.40 -21.32
CA ARG A 26 5.27 0.65 -21.97
C ARG A 26 4.43 -0.62 -21.81
N SER A 27 3.22 -0.45 -21.31
CA SER A 27 2.18 -1.47 -21.39
C SER A 27 1.37 -1.25 -22.67
N SER A 28 0.87 -2.34 -23.25
CA SER A 28 -0.21 -2.26 -24.22
C SER A 28 -1.46 -1.67 -23.54
N PRO A 29 -2.36 -0.98 -24.28
CA PRO A 29 -3.67 -0.63 -23.75
C PRO A 29 -4.41 -1.88 -23.23
N PRO A 30 -5.23 -1.74 -22.18
CA PRO A 30 -6.02 -2.85 -21.66
C PRO A 30 -7.04 -3.30 -22.71
N GLU A 31 -7.16 -4.62 -22.92
CA GLU A 31 -8.19 -5.20 -23.78
C GLU A 31 -9.61 -4.86 -23.28
N HIS A 32 -9.76 -4.74 -21.96
CA HIS A 32 -11.01 -4.41 -21.28
C HIS A 32 -10.78 -3.25 -20.32
N PRO A 33 -10.94 -1.99 -20.76
CA PRO A 33 -10.76 -0.83 -19.91
C PRO A 33 -11.86 -0.78 -18.85
N LEU A 34 -11.46 -0.80 -17.58
CA LEU A 34 -12.40 -0.67 -16.46
C LEU A 34 -12.81 0.78 -16.29
N SER A 35 -14.11 1.03 -16.30
CA SER A 35 -14.68 2.32 -15.93
C SER A 35 -14.42 2.64 -14.45
N ALA A 36 -14.48 3.93 -14.10
CA ALA A 36 -14.36 4.35 -12.70
C ALA A 36 -15.43 3.71 -11.81
N GLY A 37 -16.63 3.45 -12.35
CA GLY A 37 -17.73 2.79 -11.65
C GLY A 37 -17.40 1.33 -11.31
N GLU A 38 -16.89 0.56 -12.27
CA GLU A 38 -16.48 -0.84 -12.04
C GLU A 38 -15.34 -0.93 -11.01
N GLN A 39 -14.37 -0.02 -11.08
CA GLN A 39 -13.29 0.06 -10.10
C GLN A 39 -13.80 0.39 -8.70
N ALA A 40 -14.73 1.34 -8.58
CA ALA A 40 -15.33 1.71 -7.30
C ALA A 40 -16.11 0.54 -6.68
N ILE A 41 -16.87 -0.21 -7.50
CA ILE A 41 -17.59 -1.42 -7.05
C ILE A 41 -16.60 -2.47 -6.57
N ALA A 42 -15.58 -2.81 -7.38
CA ALA A 42 -14.60 -3.82 -7.03
C ALA A 42 -13.85 -3.46 -5.73
N LEU A 43 -13.45 -2.20 -5.57
CA LEU A 43 -12.79 -1.72 -4.37
C LEU A 43 -13.73 -1.83 -3.16
N THR A 44 -14.97 -1.37 -3.29
CA THR A 44 -15.96 -1.45 -2.20
C THR A 44 -16.19 -2.89 -1.77
N VAL A 45 -16.39 -3.81 -2.73
CA VAL A 45 -16.57 -5.25 -2.45
C VAL A 45 -15.35 -5.84 -1.77
N MET A 46 -14.14 -5.51 -2.25
CA MET A 46 -12.90 -5.97 -1.62
C MET A 46 -12.85 -5.54 -0.16
N PHE A 47 -13.03 -4.25 0.13
CA PHE A 47 -12.99 -3.75 1.52
C PHE A 47 -14.08 -4.37 2.39
N THR A 48 -15.32 -4.43 1.91
CA THR A 48 -16.44 -4.95 2.71
C THR A 48 -16.30 -6.43 3.00
N SER A 49 -15.73 -7.22 2.08
CA SER A 49 -15.53 -8.67 2.27
C SER A 49 -14.69 -9.01 3.51
N PHE A 50 -13.73 -8.16 3.88
CA PHE A 50 -12.91 -8.33 5.08
C PHE A 50 -13.45 -7.54 6.29
N LEU A 51 -13.88 -6.30 6.06
CA LEU A 51 -14.24 -5.40 7.16
C LEU A 51 -15.57 -5.77 7.81
N LEU A 52 -16.57 -6.24 7.07
CA LEU A 52 -17.87 -6.60 7.64
C LEU A 52 -17.77 -7.74 8.65
N PRO A 53 -17.19 -8.93 8.31
CA PRO A 53 -17.09 -10.01 9.29
C PRO A 53 -16.24 -9.60 10.49
N THR A 54 -15.16 -8.84 10.26
CA THR A 54 -14.31 -8.32 11.34
C THR A 54 -15.08 -7.39 12.26
N ALA A 55 -15.79 -6.41 11.71
CA ALA A 55 -16.59 -5.46 12.48
C ALA A 55 -17.69 -6.17 13.28
N TRP A 56 -18.34 -7.17 12.70
CA TRP A 56 -19.36 -7.96 13.39
C TRP A 56 -18.79 -8.71 14.60
N VAL A 57 -17.66 -9.39 14.43
CA VAL A 57 -16.99 -10.09 15.54
C VAL A 57 -16.60 -9.11 16.64
N LEU A 58 -15.97 -7.99 16.28
CA LEU A 58 -15.53 -6.99 17.25
C LEU A 58 -16.72 -6.35 17.99
N ALA A 59 -17.83 -6.07 17.30
CA ALA A 59 -19.04 -5.52 17.90
C ALA A 59 -19.66 -6.47 18.95
N ASN A 60 -19.45 -7.78 18.82
CA ASN A 60 -19.99 -8.80 19.71
C ASN A 60 -19.00 -9.29 20.77
N ILE A 61 -17.82 -8.69 20.91
CA ILE A 61 -16.80 -9.11 21.89
C ILE A 61 -17.36 -9.19 23.32
N HIS A 62 -18.19 -8.22 23.72
CA HIS A 62 -18.77 -8.21 25.06
C HIS A 62 -19.74 -9.38 25.28
N HIS A 63 -20.51 -9.73 24.26
CA HIS A 63 -21.43 -10.88 24.30
C HIS A 63 -20.66 -12.21 24.39
N TYR A 64 -19.54 -12.34 23.68
CA TYR A 64 -18.71 -13.55 23.77
C TYR A 64 -17.99 -13.69 25.12
N ARG A 65 -17.74 -12.57 25.80
CA ARG A 65 -17.08 -12.55 27.11
C ARG A 65 -18.05 -12.85 28.26
N SER A 66 -19.33 -12.56 28.12
CA SER A 66 -20.35 -12.95 29.10
C SER A 66 -20.61 -14.45 28.98
N ARG A 67 -20.09 -15.23 29.93
CA ARG A 67 -20.52 -16.62 30.13
C ARG A 67 -21.80 -16.58 30.96
N PRO A 68 -22.90 -17.22 30.54
CA PRO A 68 -23.97 -17.54 31.47
C PRO A 68 -23.41 -18.56 32.47
N GLU A 69 -23.49 -18.22 33.76
CA GLU A 69 -23.26 -19.15 34.87
C GLU A 69 -24.27 -20.31 34.82
#